data_AF-A0A7X8L472-F1
#
_entry.id   AF-A0A7X8L472-F1
#
_cell.length_a   1.000
_cell.length_b   1.000
_cell.length_c   1.000
_cell.angle_alpha   90.00
_cell.angle_beta   90.00
_cell.angle_gamma   90.00
#
_symmetry.space_group_name_H-M   'P 1'
#
loop_
_entity.id
_entity.type
_entity.pdbx_description
1 polymer ?
#
loop_
_entity_poly.entity_id
_entity_poly.type
_entity_poly.pdbx_seq_one_letter_code
_entity_poly.pdbx_strand_id
1 'polypeptide(L)'
;MRIKEGQIFNLMDTNGRRNDVINALQGYLTILDDIQNEQKMNWASMPESLAQYEFYRQAIELSPEVFGKHGPYDKLVETLESNKAFATAVQTQDMAWIQKNSFVFQSLVKQFDLGIEDRARHYTSNLVKLGFTDEGREISPVGELLLDLKKLRKDDLETMLPIDGVNIVYLRQLMKLRLFDSEGEKYYSPFNLAIFALLKRHRLSENEFSELVQGLSPYSNFSDIEQYVSDYREGDIVSGVSIDIPVEIHTNERISETVFRDNYKNRKSNAGVDVYWAYYNLLFDYVENPSSATIDKLLTFFENNKAMLNKAFGCGQNVFTQKTGDRPTTIEFAKQYKKMFEGNLNIYMFKQFSLSKILDQIREYSDTTKRIFKATGIISFDNGFVELAYWC
;
A
#
# COMPACT_ATOMS: atom_id res chain seq x y z
N MET A 1 13.13 -1.65 9.88
CA MET A 1 12.23 -2.72 9.34
C MET A 1 13.01 -3.51 8.29
N ARG A 2 13.07 -4.85 8.37
CA ARG A 2 13.65 -5.67 7.30
C ARG A 2 12.61 -5.92 6.20
N ILE A 3 13.03 -5.90 4.95
CA ILE A 3 12.16 -6.14 3.79
C ILE A 3 12.78 -7.15 2.83
N LYS A 4 11.95 -7.85 2.06
CA LYS A 4 12.41 -8.78 1.02
C LYS A 4 12.71 -8.04 -0.29
N GLU A 5 13.54 -8.64 -1.13
CA GLU A 5 13.75 -8.15 -2.50
C GLU A 5 12.42 -8.12 -3.27
N GLY A 6 12.17 -7.04 -4.02
CA GLY A 6 10.92 -6.80 -4.74
C GLY A 6 9.74 -6.35 -3.87
N GLN A 7 9.89 -6.26 -2.54
CA GLN A 7 8.85 -5.71 -1.67
C GLN A 7 8.79 -4.19 -1.80
N ILE A 8 7.67 -3.67 -2.28
CA ILE A 8 7.41 -2.22 -2.32
C ILE A 8 7.21 -1.69 -0.90
N PHE A 9 7.88 -0.58 -0.61
CA PHE A 9 7.78 0.10 0.67
C PHE A 9 6.37 0.63 0.93
N ASN A 10 5.83 0.34 2.13
CA ASN A 10 4.64 0.97 2.65
C ASN A 10 4.75 1.22 4.16
N LEU A 11 4.28 2.39 4.61
CA LEU A 11 4.18 2.70 6.05
C LEU A 11 2.88 2.21 6.65
N MET A 12 1.83 2.10 5.85
CA MET A 12 0.52 1.65 6.29
C MET A 12 -0.09 0.76 5.23
N ASP A 13 -0.84 -0.23 5.67
CA ASP A 13 -1.68 -1.01 4.77
C ASP A 13 -2.96 -0.20 4.44
N THR A 14 -3.67 -0.65 3.42
CA THR A 14 -4.80 0.04 2.81
C THR A 14 -6.10 -0.02 3.61
N ASN A 15 -6.18 -0.83 4.67
CA ASN A 15 -7.35 -0.87 5.55
C ASN A 15 -7.21 0.19 6.67
N GLY A 16 -8.29 0.97 6.90
CA GLY A 16 -8.26 2.07 7.87
C GLY A 16 -7.73 3.40 7.31
N ARG A 17 -7.78 3.61 5.99
CA ARG A 17 -7.49 4.89 5.34
C ARG A 17 -8.33 6.02 5.95
N ARG A 18 -7.72 6.80 6.86
CA ARG A 18 -8.29 8.04 7.40
C ARG A 18 -7.62 9.24 6.77
N ASN A 19 -8.40 10.24 6.39
CA ASN A 19 -7.85 11.46 5.80
C ASN A 19 -6.98 12.21 6.82
N ASP A 20 -7.40 12.21 8.08
CA ASP A 20 -6.61 12.69 9.20
C ASP A 20 -5.89 11.52 9.88
N VAL A 21 -4.67 11.27 9.42
CA VAL A 21 -3.83 10.18 9.93
C VAL A 21 -3.28 10.47 11.33
N ILE A 22 -3.12 11.75 11.68
CA ILE A 22 -2.59 12.16 12.99
C ILE A 22 -3.61 11.83 14.06
N ASN A 23 -4.83 12.36 13.92
CA ASN A 23 -5.93 12.07 14.83
C ASN A 23 -6.15 10.55 14.93
N ALA A 24 -6.02 9.86 13.79
CA ALA A 24 -6.21 8.43 13.74
C ALA A 24 -5.27 7.65 14.65
N LEU A 25 -3.97 7.90 14.51
CA LEU A 25 -2.93 7.19 15.23
C LEU A 25 -2.85 7.63 16.68
N GLN A 26 -3.06 8.92 16.97
CA GLN A 26 -3.13 9.40 18.36
C GLN A 26 -4.30 8.75 19.10
N GLY A 27 -5.46 8.64 18.46
CA GLY A 27 -6.61 7.93 19.01
C GLY A 27 -6.31 6.47 19.35
N TYR A 28 -5.66 5.74 18.43
CA TYR A 28 -5.23 4.36 18.70
C TYR A 28 -4.20 4.26 19.81
N LEU A 29 -3.28 5.22 19.89
CA LEU A 29 -2.28 5.27 20.95
C LEU A 29 -2.91 5.53 22.31
N THR A 30 -3.92 6.40 22.40
CA THR A 30 -4.70 6.65 23.61
C THR A 30 -5.49 5.42 24.05
N ILE A 31 -6.07 4.67 23.12
CA ILE A 31 -6.75 3.40 23.43
C ILE A 31 -5.75 2.38 23.99
N LEU A 32 -4.54 2.27 23.41
CA LEU A 32 -3.51 1.40 23.96
C LEU A 32 -3.06 1.83 25.36
N ASP A 33 -2.97 3.14 25.60
CA ASP A 33 -2.60 3.71 26.90
C ASP A 33 -3.64 3.32 27.96
N ASP A 34 -4.93 3.47 27.66
CA ASP A 34 -6.02 3.01 28.54
C ASP A 34 -5.92 1.50 28.82
N ILE A 35 -5.75 0.67 27.79
CA ILE A 35 -5.67 -0.79 27.92
C ILE A 35 -4.47 -1.22 28.78
N GLN A 36 -3.30 -0.62 28.58
CA GLN A 36 -2.07 -1.01 29.27
C GLN A 36 -1.96 -0.38 30.66
N ASN A 37 -2.32 0.89 30.80
CA ASN A 37 -2.07 1.66 32.01
C ASN A 37 -3.27 1.77 32.94
N GLU A 38 -4.50 1.78 32.43
CA GLU A 38 -5.71 1.81 33.27
C GLU A 38 -6.26 0.39 33.48
N GLN A 39 -6.45 -0.37 32.40
CA GLN A 39 -7.03 -1.72 32.47
C GLN A 39 -6.01 -2.82 32.78
N LYS A 40 -4.70 -2.51 32.68
CA LYS A 40 -3.59 -3.45 32.96
C LYS A 40 -3.66 -4.76 32.19
N MET A 41 -4.12 -4.71 30.93
CA MET A 41 -4.21 -5.89 30.07
C MET A 41 -2.94 -6.08 29.24
N ASN A 42 -2.49 -7.33 29.14
CA ASN A 42 -1.41 -7.70 28.22
C ASN A 42 -1.95 -7.81 26.79
N TRP A 43 -1.19 -7.37 25.79
CA TRP A 43 -1.61 -7.44 24.39
C TRP A 43 -1.58 -8.88 23.85
N ALA A 44 -2.72 -9.59 23.89
CA ALA A 44 -2.90 -10.91 23.32
C ALA A 44 -4.33 -11.09 22.78
N SER A 45 -4.54 -12.14 21.97
CA SER A 45 -5.86 -12.57 21.51
C SER A 45 -6.58 -13.35 22.61
N MET A 46 -7.87 -13.59 22.43
CA MET A 46 -8.60 -14.56 23.23
C MET A 46 -8.08 -15.99 23.01
N PRO A 47 -8.09 -16.85 24.04
CA PRO A 47 -8.59 -16.61 25.40
C PRO A 47 -7.54 -16.00 26.37
N GLU A 48 -6.35 -15.65 25.91
CA GLU A 48 -5.25 -15.19 26.76
C GLU A 48 -5.47 -13.75 27.27
N SER A 49 -6.12 -12.89 26.48
CA SER A 49 -6.44 -11.52 26.85
C SER A 49 -7.66 -10.98 26.10
N LEU A 50 -8.32 -9.98 26.66
CA LEU A 50 -9.36 -9.18 26.01
C LEU A 50 -8.81 -7.91 25.34
N ALA A 51 -7.51 -7.62 25.46
CA ALA A 51 -6.90 -6.37 24.99
C ALA A 51 -7.20 -6.06 23.51
N GLN A 52 -7.10 -7.06 22.62
CA GLN A 52 -7.32 -6.84 21.19
C GLN A 52 -8.80 -6.58 20.87
N TYR A 53 -9.71 -7.26 21.55
CA TYR A 53 -11.15 -7.02 21.46
C TYR A 53 -11.50 -5.62 21.96
N GLU A 54 -11.00 -5.28 23.15
CA GLU A 54 -11.27 -4.01 23.81
C GLU A 54 -10.74 -2.84 23.00
N PHE A 55 -9.55 -2.99 22.41
CA PHE A 55 -9.00 -2.01 21.48
C PHE A 55 -9.94 -1.75 20.31
N TYR A 56 -10.44 -2.82 19.66
CA TYR A 56 -11.31 -2.66 18.50
C TYR A 56 -12.67 -2.07 18.88
N ARG A 57 -13.22 -2.46 20.04
CA ARG A 57 -14.45 -1.89 20.60
C ARG A 57 -14.31 -0.37 20.79
N GLN A 58 -13.26 0.07 21.49
CA GLN A 58 -12.99 1.49 21.71
C GLN A 58 -12.70 2.23 20.39
N ALA A 59 -12.05 1.58 19.43
CA ALA A 59 -11.81 2.18 18.11
C ALA A 59 -13.12 2.47 17.35
N ILE A 60 -14.12 1.58 17.43
CA ILE A 60 -15.47 1.80 16.88
C ILE A 60 -16.10 3.04 17.55
N GLU A 61 -16.06 3.10 18.89
CA GLU A 61 -16.66 4.18 19.67
C GLU A 61 -16.00 5.54 19.44
N LEU A 62 -14.68 5.55 19.30
CA LEU A 62 -13.91 6.74 19.02
C LEU A 62 -14.26 7.33 17.64
N SER A 63 -14.72 6.52 16.69
CA SER A 63 -14.87 6.95 15.29
C SER A 63 -16.01 6.24 14.55
N PRO A 64 -17.27 6.38 15.01
CA PRO A 64 -18.41 5.64 14.48
C PRO A 64 -18.63 5.88 12.99
N GLU A 65 -18.38 7.09 12.50
CA GLU A 65 -18.48 7.47 11.08
C GLU A 65 -17.53 6.65 10.19
N VAL A 66 -16.34 6.32 10.71
CA VAL A 66 -15.34 5.54 9.98
C VAL A 66 -15.67 4.05 10.05
N PHE A 67 -16.24 3.62 11.17
CA PHE A 67 -16.60 2.23 11.46
C PHE A 67 -18.07 1.91 11.16
N GLY A 68 -18.76 2.67 10.29
CA GLY A 68 -20.19 2.49 10.02
C GLY A 68 -20.62 1.12 9.48
N LYS A 69 -19.68 0.21 9.20
CA LYS A 69 -19.94 -1.21 8.94
C LYS A 69 -18.99 -2.09 9.76
N HIS A 70 -19.53 -2.74 10.79
CA HIS A 70 -18.80 -3.62 11.70
C HIS A 70 -19.56 -4.95 11.91
N GLY A 71 -20.12 -5.52 10.84
CA GLY A 71 -20.94 -6.74 10.91
C GLY A 71 -20.37 -7.93 11.69
N PRO A 72 -19.05 -8.23 11.64
CA PRO A 72 -18.48 -9.27 12.51
C PRO A 72 -18.59 -8.94 14.00
N TYR A 73 -18.40 -7.68 14.37
CA TYR A 73 -18.58 -7.20 15.74
C TYR A 73 -20.04 -7.25 16.17
N ASP A 74 -20.98 -6.81 15.33
CA ASP A 74 -22.42 -6.87 15.63
C ASP A 74 -22.87 -8.32 15.89
N LYS A 75 -22.43 -9.24 15.03
CA LYS A 75 -22.70 -10.66 15.20
C LYS A 75 -22.10 -11.24 16.48
N LEU A 76 -20.90 -10.81 16.86
CA LEU A 76 -20.30 -11.22 18.11
C LEU A 76 -21.15 -10.75 19.30
N VAL A 77 -21.60 -9.50 19.29
CA VAL A 77 -22.47 -8.93 20.33
C VAL A 77 -23.77 -9.74 20.48
N GLU A 78 -24.47 -10.02 19.37
CA GLU A 78 -25.68 -10.87 19.38
C GLU A 78 -25.40 -12.28 19.94
N THR A 79 -24.25 -12.86 19.58
CA THR A 79 -23.86 -14.19 20.07
C THR A 79 -23.53 -14.15 21.56
N LEU A 80 -22.91 -13.07 22.07
CA LEU A 80 -22.66 -12.86 23.49
C LEU A 80 -23.97 -12.74 24.27
N GLU A 81 -24.95 -11.99 23.78
CA GLU A 81 -26.28 -11.87 24.40
C GLU A 81 -26.98 -13.22 24.58
N SER A 82 -26.78 -14.13 23.63
CA SER A 82 -27.29 -15.50 23.67
C SER A 82 -26.53 -16.41 24.66
N ASN A 83 -25.33 -16.01 25.10
CA ASN A 83 -24.43 -16.76 25.98
C ASN A 83 -24.11 -15.96 27.26
N LYS A 84 -25.13 -15.72 28.10
CA LYS A 84 -25.06 -14.81 29.26
C LYS A 84 -23.86 -15.05 30.19
N ALA A 85 -23.51 -16.30 30.50
CA ALA A 85 -22.38 -16.60 31.38
C ALA A 85 -21.04 -16.12 30.79
N PHE A 86 -20.84 -16.34 29.48
CA PHE A 86 -19.65 -15.88 28.78
C PHE A 86 -19.65 -14.35 28.63
N ALA A 87 -20.80 -13.75 28.31
CA ALA A 87 -20.93 -12.30 28.22
C ALA A 87 -20.62 -11.60 29.55
N THR A 88 -21.11 -12.14 30.68
CA THR A 88 -20.75 -11.62 32.00
C THR A 88 -19.25 -11.71 32.24
N ALA A 89 -18.61 -12.84 31.92
CA ALA A 89 -17.17 -12.98 32.09
C ALA A 89 -16.37 -11.99 31.24
N VAL A 90 -16.82 -11.69 30.00
CA VAL A 90 -16.22 -10.64 29.16
C VAL A 90 -16.40 -9.26 29.77
N GLN A 91 -17.61 -8.92 30.22
CA GLN A 91 -17.92 -7.62 30.82
C GLN A 91 -17.16 -7.35 32.13
N THR A 92 -16.99 -8.39 32.95
CA THR A 92 -16.24 -8.29 34.22
C THR A 92 -14.76 -8.61 34.06
N GLN A 93 -14.30 -8.84 32.82
CA GLN A 93 -12.91 -9.20 32.48
C GLN A 93 -12.39 -10.40 33.29
N ASP A 94 -13.24 -11.39 33.55
CA ASP A 94 -12.88 -12.61 34.28
C ASP A 94 -12.11 -13.58 33.38
N MET A 95 -10.83 -13.27 33.17
CA MET A 95 -9.93 -14.06 32.32
C MET A 95 -9.74 -15.48 32.83
N ALA A 96 -9.76 -15.69 34.14
CA ALA A 96 -9.64 -17.03 34.73
C ALA A 96 -10.83 -17.91 34.33
N TRP A 97 -12.05 -17.36 34.38
CA TRP A 97 -13.24 -18.06 33.91
C TRP A 97 -13.20 -18.29 32.40
N ILE A 98 -12.83 -17.26 31.60
CA ILE A 98 -12.76 -17.37 30.13
C ILE A 98 -11.79 -18.47 29.72
N GLN A 99 -10.58 -18.48 30.27
CA GLN A 99 -9.56 -19.48 29.93
C GLN A 99 -10.02 -20.90 30.29
N LYS A 100 -10.60 -21.07 31.48
CA LYS A 100 -11.13 -22.36 31.95
C LYS A 100 -12.25 -22.90 31.07
N ASN A 101 -13.09 -22.02 30.52
CA ASN A 101 -14.26 -22.40 29.72
C ASN A 101 -14.05 -22.25 28.20
N SER A 102 -12.88 -21.79 27.76
CA SER A 102 -12.57 -21.49 26.36
C SER A 102 -12.82 -22.67 25.41
N PHE A 103 -12.52 -23.90 25.84
CA PHE A 103 -12.78 -25.11 25.07
C PHE A 103 -14.27 -25.35 24.84
N VAL A 104 -15.10 -25.12 25.86
CA VAL A 104 -16.57 -25.26 25.76
C VAL A 104 -17.15 -24.21 24.81
N PHE A 105 -16.58 -23.00 24.82
CA PHE A 105 -17.01 -21.88 23.98
C PHE A 105 -16.11 -21.67 22.76
N GLN A 106 -15.46 -22.71 22.24
CA GLN A 106 -14.44 -22.57 21.19
C GLN A 106 -14.96 -21.85 19.93
N SER A 107 -16.21 -22.10 19.53
CA SER A 107 -16.84 -21.44 18.38
C SER A 107 -17.07 -19.94 18.62
N LEU A 108 -17.38 -19.55 19.85
CA LEU A 108 -17.53 -18.15 20.24
C LEU A 108 -16.17 -17.46 20.35
N VAL A 109 -15.18 -18.09 20.98
CA VAL A 109 -13.80 -17.59 21.06
C VAL A 109 -13.24 -17.31 19.67
N LYS A 110 -13.45 -18.21 18.70
CA LYS A 110 -13.02 -17.98 17.31
C LYS A 110 -13.66 -16.75 16.65
N GLN A 111 -14.85 -16.33 17.07
CA GLN A 111 -15.49 -15.14 16.49
C GLN A 111 -14.81 -13.84 16.91
N PHE A 112 -14.11 -13.81 18.05
CA PHE A 112 -13.30 -12.65 18.45
C PHE A 112 -12.17 -12.37 17.45
N ASP A 113 -11.60 -13.40 16.83
CA ASP A 113 -10.52 -13.19 15.87
C ASP A 113 -10.99 -12.78 14.48
N LEU A 114 -12.24 -13.13 14.11
CA LEU A 114 -12.77 -12.97 12.76
C LEU A 114 -13.31 -11.56 12.50
N GLY A 115 -12.43 -10.63 12.14
CA GLY A 115 -12.80 -9.27 11.77
C GLY A 115 -12.88 -8.29 12.95
N ILE A 116 -12.28 -8.63 14.09
CA ILE A 116 -12.23 -7.83 15.31
C ILE A 116 -10.79 -7.79 15.85
N GLU A 117 -10.28 -8.86 16.45
CA GLU A 117 -8.90 -8.87 16.98
C GLU A 117 -7.85 -8.80 15.85
N ASP A 118 -8.10 -9.41 14.69
CA ASP A 118 -7.28 -9.25 13.49
C ASP A 118 -7.19 -7.79 13.02
N ARG A 119 -8.31 -7.06 13.07
CA ARG A 119 -8.36 -5.63 12.77
C ARG A 119 -7.65 -4.80 13.83
N ALA A 120 -7.76 -5.15 15.12
CA ALA A 120 -6.99 -4.51 16.19
C ALA A 120 -5.48 -4.62 15.93
N ARG A 121 -5.00 -5.82 15.61
CA ARG A 121 -3.58 -6.05 15.25
C ARG A 121 -3.19 -5.26 14.01
N HIS A 122 -4.09 -5.13 13.05
CA HIS A 122 -3.89 -4.34 11.84
C HIS A 122 -3.73 -2.85 12.13
N TYR A 123 -4.65 -2.23 12.88
CA TYR A 123 -4.59 -0.80 13.17
C TYR A 123 -3.40 -0.41 14.04
N THR A 124 -3.05 -1.25 15.01
CA THR A 124 -1.87 -1.04 15.86
C THR A 124 -0.56 -1.26 15.12
N SER A 125 -0.53 -2.03 14.02
CA SER A 125 0.70 -2.27 13.25
C SER A 125 1.35 -0.97 12.72
N ASN A 126 0.54 0.06 12.45
CA ASN A 126 1.03 1.36 12.00
C ASN A 126 1.77 2.10 13.12
N LEU A 127 1.34 1.95 14.38
CA LEU A 127 2.04 2.51 15.55
C LEU A 127 3.41 1.85 15.72
N VAL A 128 3.49 0.53 15.52
CA VAL A 128 4.76 -0.23 15.54
C VAL A 128 5.70 0.25 14.44
N LYS A 129 5.20 0.38 13.20
CA LYS A 129 6.02 0.81 12.04
C LYS A 129 6.60 2.22 12.22
N LEU A 130 5.89 3.11 12.91
CA LEU A 130 6.34 4.47 13.22
C LEU A 130 7.15 4.56 14.52
N GLY A 131 7.30 3.45 15.25
CA GLY A 131 8.05 3.40 16.51
C GLY A 131 7.34 4.06 17.70
N PHE A 132 6.03 4.28 17.61
CA PHE A 132 5.22 4.75 18.75
C PHE A 132 4.93 3.63 19.75
N THR A 133 4.96 2.39 19.29
CA THR A 133 4.90 1.19 20.14
C THR A 133 5.94 0.18 19.67
N ASP A 134 6.23 -0.83 20.48
CA ASP A 134 7.06 -1.97 20.08
C ASP A 134 6.23 -3.11 19.44
N GLU A 135 6.87 -4.24 19.12
CA GLU A 135 6.20 -5.40 18.53
C GLU A 135 5.15 -6.04 19.48
N GLY A 136 5.33 -5.90 20.79
CA GLY A 136 4.37 -6.28 21.83
C GLY A 136 3.21 -5.29 22.00
N ARG A 137 3.23 -4.18 21.25
CA ARG A 137 2.32 -3.02 21.36
C ARG A 137 2.53 -2.19 22.61
N GLU A 138 3.59 -2.42 23.38
CA GLU A 138 3.95 -1.58 24.52
C GLU A 138 4.31 -0.19 24.02
N ILE A 139 3.79 0.84 24.71
CA ILE A 139 4.01 2.24 24.31
C ILE A 139 5.49 2.60 24.47
N SER A 140 6.09 3.15 23.40
CA SER A 140 7.49 3.57 23.41
C SER A 140 7.64 4.94 24.06
N PRO A 141 8.86 5.38 24.44
CA PRO A 141 9.10 6.73 24.95
C PRO A 141 8.62 7.84 23.99
N VAL A 142 8.60 7.55 22.68
CA VAL A 142 8.12 8.49 21.67
C VAL A 142 6.59 8.48 21.63
N GLY A 143 5.96 7.32 21.81
CA GLY A 143 4.52 7.22 21.99
C GLY A 143 4.06 8.00 23.22
N GLU A 144 4.71 7.84 24.37
CA GLU A 144 4.42 8.63 25.57
C GLU A 144 4.58 10.14 25.32
N LEU A 145 5.63 10.53 24.59
CA LEU A 145 5.85 11.93 24.22
C LEU A 145 4.73 12.48 23.33
N LEU A 146 4.16 11.65 22.46
CA LEU A 146 3.03 12.03 21.60
C LEU A 146 1.72 12.15 22.39
N LEU A 147 1.57 11.39 23.48
CA LEU A 147 0.45 11.50 24.42
C LEU A 147 0.58 12.73 25.33
N ASP A 148 1.81 13.09 25.73
CA ASP A 148 2.10 14.27 26.56
C ASP A 148 3.21 15.15 25.97
N LEU A 149 2.80 16.03 25.05
CA LEU A 149 3.70 16.97 24.37
C LEU A 149 4.34 18.01 25.30
N LYS A 150 3.91 18.14 26.57
CA LYS A 150 4.57 19.08 27.51
C LYS A 150 6.01 18.68 27.79
N LYS A 151 6.34 17.40 27.60
CA LYS A 151 7.70 16.85 27.73
C LYS A 151 8.58 17.15 26.50
N LEU A 152 8.00 17.65 25.40
CA LEU A 152 8.74 17.92 24.17
C LEU A 152 9.68 19.11 24.36
N ARG A 153 10.96 18.86 24.06
CA ARG A 153 11.98 19.90 23.90
C ARG A 153 12.40 19.94 22.44
N LYS A 154 12.18 21.10 21.81
CA LYS A 154 12.66 21.39 20.46
C LYS A 154 14.09 21.90 20.53
N ASP A 155 14.93 21.49 19.58
CA ASP A 155 16.23 22.13 19.36
C ASP A 155 16.09 23.44 18.56
N ASP A 156 17.21 24.12 18.31
CA ASP A 156 17.23 25.40 17.60
C ASP A 156 16.69 25.27 16.16
N LEU A 157 17.03 24.18 15.46
CA LEU A 157 16.55 23.94 14.09
C LEU A 157 15.04 23.68 14.09
N GLU A 158 14.57 22.84 14.98
CA GLU A 158 13.15 22.51 15.15
C GLU A 158 12.31 23.70 15.59
N THR A 159 12.92 24.65 16.31
CA THR A 159 12.29 25.90 16.73
C THR A 159 12.13 26.87 15.55
N MET A 160 13.01 26.80 14.54
CA MET A 160 12.90 27.60 13.32
C MET A 160 11.80 27.10 12.37
N LEU A 161 11.40 25.82 12.48
CA LEU A 161 10.36 25.25 11.62
C LEU A 161 8.96 25.71 12.09
N PRO A 162 8.11 26.24 11.19
CA PRO A 162 6.76 26.71 11.52
C PRO A 162 5.75 25.56 11.65
N ILE A 163 6.10 24.55 12.43
CA ILE A 163 5.31 23.33 12.66
C ILE A 163 5.11 23.06 14.16
N ASP A 164 4.02 22.38 14.52
CA ASP A 164 3.66 22.16 15.91
C ASP A 164 4.46 21.02 16.59
N GLY A 165 4.14 20.72 17.85
CA GLY A 165 4.82 19.65 18.59
C GLY A 165 4.52 18.25 18.03
N VAL A 166 3.31 18.00 17.54
CA VAL A 166 2.93 16.73 16.94
C VAL A 166 3.74 16.50 15.67
N ASN A 167 3.78 17.50 14.79
CA ASN A 167 4.52 17.46 13.54
C ASN A 167 6.02 17.16 13.78
N ILE A 168 6.63 17.75 14.81
CA ILE A 168 8.01 17.47 15.19
C ILE A 168 8.22 16.01 15.59
N VAL A 169 7.30 15.41 16.34
CA VAL A 169 7.41 13.99 16.71
C VAL A 169 7.38 13.10 15.46
N TYR A 170 6.46 13.37 14.51
CA TYR A 170 6.42 12.65 13.23
C TYR A 170 7.68 12.86 12.40
N LEU A 171 8.17 14.10 12.31
CA LEU A 171 9.41 14.43 11.62
C LEU A 171 10.59 13.61 12.16
N ARG A 172 10.78 13.60 13.49
CA ARG A 172 11.85 12.83 14.14
C ARG A 172 11.77 11.34 13.82
N GLN A 173 10.58 10.75 13.83
CA GLN A 173 10.43 9.32 13.54
C GLN A 173 10.69 8.99 12.08
N LEU A 174 10.15 9.79 11.17
CA LEU A 174 10.33 9.55 9.74
C LEU A 174 11.79 9.74 9.30
N MET A 175 12.51 10.71 9.86
CA MET A 175 13.96 10.88 9.63
C MET A 175 14.80 9.66 10.10
N LYS A 176 14.33 8.95 11.14
CA LYS A 176 14.98 7.75 11.69
C LYS A 176 14.60 6.47 10.93
N LEU A 177 13.54 6.50 10.13
CA LEU A 177 13.03 5.32 9.44
C LEU A 177 14.09 4.74 8.50
N ARG A 178 14.36 3.44 8.68
CA ARG A 178 15.26 2.65 7.84
C ARG A 178 14.61 1.34 7.46
N LEU A 179 14.61 1.07 6.15
CA LEU A 179 14.34 -0.24 5.58
C LEU A 179 15.67 -0.94 5.42
N PHE A 180 15.79 -2.16 5.92
CA PHE A 180 16.99 -2.97 5.79
C PHE A 180 16.73 -4.13 4.83
N ASP A 181 17.78 -4.59 4.16
CA ASP A 181 17.74 -5.87 3.47
C ASP A 181 17.53 -7.04 4.46
N SER A 182 17.41 -8.25 3.93
CA SER A 182 17.20 -9.47 4.72
C SER A 182 18.30 -9.70 5.75
N GLU A 183 19.54 -9.37 5.40
CA GLU A 183 20.74 -9.56 6.23
C GLU A 183 20.91 -8.46 7.28
N GLY A 184 20.32 -7.28 7.06
CA GLY A 184 20.49 -6.11 7.93
C GLY A 184 21.74 -5.28 7.62
N GLU A 185 22.39 -5.50 6.49
CA GLU A 185 23.67 -4.89 6.13
C GLU A 185 23.48 -3.56 5.37
N LYS A 186 22.58 -3.55 4.39
CA LYS A 186 22.24 -2.34 3.62
C LYS A 186 20.93 -1.76 4.13
N TYR A 187 20.81 -0.45 4.02
CA TYR A 187 19.56 0.22 4.32
C TYR A 187 19.19 1.32 3.33
N TYR A 188 17.89 1.58 3.28
CA TYR A 188 17.26 2.67 2.56
C TYR A 188 16.43 3.51 3.54
N SER A 189 16.51 4.84 3.43
CA SER A 189 15.76 5.79 4.27
C SER A 189 14.77 6.58 3.40
N PRO A 190 13.50 6.14 3.32
CA PRO A 190 12.52 6.73 2.39
C PRO A 190 12.27 8.21 2.60
N PHE A 191 12.11 8.63 3.86
CA PHE A 191 11.84 10.04 4.17
C PHE A 191 13.07 10.92 3.92
N ASN A 192 14.27 10.44 4.21
CA ASN A 192 15.50 11.19 3.93
C ASN A 192 15.70 11.37 2.43
N LEU A 193 15.41 10.35 1.62
CA LEU A 193 15.41 10.49 0.16
C LEU A 193 14.34 11.49 -0.30
N ALA A 194 13.14 11.46 0.28
CA ALA A 194 12.09 12.40 -0.05
C ALA A 194 12.52 13.87 0.17
N ILE A 195 13.12 14.16 1.32
CA ILE A 195 13.65 15.49 1.62
C ILE A 195 14.78 15.85 0.65
N PHE A 196 15.73 14.94 0.42
CA PHE A 196 16.82 15.14 -0.55
C PHE A 196 16.29 15.45 -1.96
N ALA A 197 15.30 14.68 -2.43
CA ALA A 197 14.70 14.87 -3.74
C ALA A 197 14.01 16.22 -3.88
N LEU A 198 13.29 16.67 -2.84
CA LEU A 198 12.62 17.98 -2.86
C LEU A 198 13.58 19.17 -2.69
N LEU A 199 14.72 18.96 -2.03
CA LEU A 199 15.80 19.96 -1.98
C LEU A 199 16.52 20.09 -3.33
N LYS A 200 16.68 19.00 -4.08
CA LYS A 200 17.32 19.01 -5.41
C LYS A 200 16.36 19.43 -6.52
N ARG A 201 15.11 19.00 -6.44
CA ARG A 201 14.03 19.33 -7.37
C ARG A 201 12.90 19.97 -6.56
N HIS A 202 12.86 21.30 -6.56
CA HIS A 202 11.90 22.09 -5.78
C HIS A 202 10.44 21.65 -5.94
N ARG A 203 10.10 21.06 -7.09
CA ARG A 203 8.78 20.54 -7.39
C ARG A 203 8.87 19.24 -8.19
N LEU A 204 8.11 18.25 -7.77
CA LEU A 204 7.93 16.96 -8.43
C LEU A 204 6.46 16.71 -8.71
N SER A 205 6.12 15.96 -9.75
CA SER A 205 4.76 15.40 -9.83
C SER A 205 4.56 14.36 -8.71
N GLU A 206 3.32 14.17 -8.26
CA GLU A 206 3.01 13.16 -7.25
C GLU A 206 3.45 11.74 -7.66
N ASN A 207 3.35 11.40 -8.95
CA ASN A 207 3.76 10.10 -9.45
C ASN A 207 5.28 9.93 -9.38
N GLU A 208 6.06 10.88 -9.89
CA GLU A 208 7.52 10.84 -9.81
C GLU A 208 7.99 10.72 -8.36
N PHE A 209 7.41 11.53 -7.46
CA PHE A 209 7.75 11.49 -6.05
C PHE A 209 7.45 10.13 -5.42
N SER A 210 6.25 9.58 -5.65
CA SER A 210 5.87 8.27 -5.10
C SER A 210 6.73 7.14 -5.64
N GLU A 211 7.07 7.14 -6.91
CA GLU A 211 7.95 6.14 -7.50
C GLU A 211 9.39 6.23 -6.96
N LEU A 212 9.95 7.44 -6.87
CA LEU A 212 11.27 7.66 -6.27
C LEU A 212 11.33 7.16 -4.83
N VAL A 213 10.32 7.51 -4.02
CA VAL A 213 10.34 7.23 -2.58
C VAL A 213 9.96 5.77 -2.26
N GLN A 214 9.01 5.18 -2.97
CA GLN A 214 8.47 3.86 -2.62
C GLN A 214 8.98 2.73 -3.49
N GLY A 215 9.43 3.05 -4.71
CA GLY A 215 9.95 2.08 -5.65
C GLY A 215 11.40 1.69 -5.39
N LEU A 216 12.16 2.54 -4.70
CA LEU A 216 13.53 2.23 -4.27
C LEU A 216 13.54 1.41 -2.98
N SER A 217 14.65 0.68 -2.78
CA SER A 217 14.83 -0.23 -1.65
C SER A 217 16.33 -0.39 -1.30
N PRO A 218 16.68 -1.10 -0.22
CA PRO A 218 18.07 -1.46 0.09
C PRO A 218 18.77 -2.28 -1.00
N TYR A 219 18.01 -2.86 -1.93
CA TYR A 219 18.50 -3.61 -3.08
C TYR A 219 18.74 -2.74 -4.31
N SER A 220 18.28 -1.48 -4.29
CA SER A 220 18.51 -0.53 -5.37
C SER A 220 19.98 -0.12 -5.38
N ASN A 221 20.64 -0.28 -6.52
CA ASN A 221 22.03 0.13 -6.72
C ASN A 221 22.08 1.27 -7.73
N PHE A 222 22.75 2.35 -7.38
CA PHE A 222 23.05 3.48 -8.26
C PHE A 222 24.50 3.88 -8.07
N SER A 223 25.16 4.26 -9.15
CA SER A 223 26.51 4.84 -9.10
C SER A 223 26.49 6.29 -8.61
N ASP A 224 25.39 7.00 -8.88
CA ASP A 224 25.20 8.41 -8.53
C ASP A 224 23.72 8.66 -8.22
N ILE A 225 23.40 8.90 -6.95
CA ILE A 225 22.03 9.20 -6.51
C ILE A 225 21.59 10.61 -6.88
N GLU A 226 22.52 11.56 -6.96
CA GLU A 226 22.17 12.94 -7.29
C GLU A 226 21.68 12.99 -8.73
N GLN A 227 22.46 12.42 -9.66
CA GLN A 227 22.11 12.37 -11.07
C GLN A 227 20.80 11.58 -11.27
N TYR A 228 20.65 10.44 -10.59
CA TYR A 228 19.43 9.64 -10.69
C TYR A 228 18.19 10.45 -10.30
N VAL A 229 18.23 11.17 -9.17
CA VAL A 229 17.10 12.01 -8.72
C VAL A 229 16.84 13.18 -9.65
N SER A 230 17.90 13.84 -10.13
CA SER A 230 17.81 14.97 -11.05
C SER A 230 17.16 14.60 -12.38
N ASP A 231 17.50 13.43 -12.93
CA ASP A 231 17.05 13.00 -14.25
C ASP A 231 15.75 12.17 -14.23
N TYR A 232 15.31 11.73 -13.05
CA TYR A 232 14.18 10.81 -12.90
C TYR A 232 12.91 11.29 -13.59
N ARG A 233 12.27 10.39 -14.35
CA ARG A 233 10.96 10.59 -14.99
C ARG A 233 9.98 9.50 -14.57
N GLU A 234 8.70 9.82 -14.63
CA GLU A 234 7.64 8.85 -14.35
C GLU A 234 7.82 7.57 -15.18
N GLY A 235 7.83 6.42 -14.51
CA GLY A 235 8.06 5.10 -15.08
C GLY A 235 9.52 4.63 -15.08
N ASP A 236 10.50 5.48 -14.77
CA ASP A 236 11.91 5.09 -14.79
C ASP A 236 12.23 3.99 -13.77
N ILE A 237 11.50 3.92 -12.66
CA ILE A 237 11.70 2.89 -11.63
C ILE A 237 11.55 1.46 -12.17
N VAL A 238 10.73 1.25 -13.20
CA VAL A 238 10.53 -0.06 -13.83
C VAL A 238 11.38 -0.28 -15.08
N SER A 239 12.12 0.74 -15.54
CA SER A 239 12.86 0.71 -16.81
C SER A 239 13.99 -0.34 -16.87
N GLY A 240 14.54 -0.72 -15.72
CA GLY A 240 15.64 -1.71 -15.58
C GLY A 240 15.25 -2.98 -14.82
N VAL A 241 13.98 -3.16 -14.47
CA VAL A 241 13.55 -4.31 -13.65
C VAL A 241 13.59 -5.58 -14.49
N SER A 242 14.37 -6.57 -14.02
CA SER A 242 14.35 -7.92 -14.59
C SER A 242 13.06 -8.63 -14.18
N ILE A 243 12.27 -9.06 -15.17
CA ILE A 243 11.06 -9.85 -14.95
C ILE A 243 11.40 -11.31 -15.22
N ASP A 244 11.20 -12.16 -14.23
CA ASP A 244 11.21 -13.61 -14.42
C ASP A 244 9.96 -14.04 -15.19
N ILE A 245 10.17 -14.73 -16.31
CA ILE A 245 9.10 -15.07 -17.26
C ILE A 245 8.88 -16.58 -17.23
N PRO A 246 7.67 -17.04 -16.88
CA PRO A 246 7.32 -18.46 -16.84
C PRO A 246 7.63 -19.16 -18.17
N VAL A 247 8.11 -20.41 -18.10
CA VAL A 247 8.56 -21.19 -19.25
C VAL A 247 7.47 -21.30 -20.33
N GLU A 248 6.21 -21.41 -19.91
CA GLU A 248 5.04 -21.53 -20.77
C GLU A 248 4.77 -20.28 -21.63
N ILE A 249 5.37 -19.14 -21.26
CA ILE A 249 5.25 -17.86 -21.98
C ILE A 249 6.34 -17.71 -23.07
N HIS A 250 7.41 -18.53 -23.06
CA HIS A 250 8.53 -18.45 -24.02
C HIS A 250 8.22 -19.04 -25.41
N THR A 251 6.96 -19.07 -25.83
CA THR A 251 6.54 -19.48 -27.17
C THR A 251 6.20 -18.27 -28.04
N ASN A 252 6.43 -18.35 -29.35
CA ASN A 252 5.97 -17.34 -30.31
C ASN A 252 4.52 -17.57 -30.77
N GLU A 253 3.95 -18.73 -30.42
CA GLU A 253 2.58 -19.08 -30.78
C GLU A 253 1.58 -18.55 -29.76
N ARG A 254 0.31 -18.46 -30.17
CA ARG A 254 -0.78 -18.07 -29.29
C ARG A 254 -0.93 -19.12 -28.17
N ILE A 255 -0.75 -18.71 -26.91
CA ILE A 255 -0.98 -19.58 -25.74
C ILE A 255 -2.47 -19.90 -25.53
N SER A 256 -2.74 -21.00 -24.83
CA SER A 256 -4.10 -21.39 -24.47
C SER A 256 -4.70 -20.47 -23.40
N GLU A 257 -6.03 -20.42 -23.32
CA GLU A 257 -6.75 -19.61 -22.34
C GLU A 257 -6.38 -20.00 -20.90
N THR A 258 -6.20 -21.30 -20.62
CA THR A 258 -5.78 -21.78 -19.30
C THR A 258 -4.43 -21.19 -18.90
N VAL A 259 -3.42 -21.29 -19.78
CA VAL A 259 -2.08 -20.72 -19.52
C VAL A 259 -2.17 -19.21 -19.34
N PHE A 260 -2.98 -18.52 -20.15
CA PHE A 260 -3.17 -17.08 -20.02
C PHE A 260 -3.76 -16.73 -18.64
N ARG A 261 -4.91 -17.33 -18.27
CA ARG A 261 -5.58 -17.04 -17.00
C ARG A 261 -4.73 -17.38 -15.79
N ASP A 262 -3.84 -18.37 -15.90
CA ASP A 262 -2.94 -18.73 -14.82
C ASP A 262 -1.86 -17.69 -14.55
N ASN A 263 -1.44 -16.96 -15.59
CA ASN A 263 -0.36 -15.98 -15.54
C ASN A 263 -0.86 -14.53 -15.39
N TYR A 264 -2.01 -14.19 -15.98
CA TYR A 264 -2.58 -12.85 -15.98
C TYR A 264 -3.65 -12.68 -14.89
N LYS A 265 -3.26 -12.89 -13.62
CA LYS A 265 -4.18 -12.85 -12.47
C LYS A 265 -4.30 -11.45 -11.85
N ASN A 266 -5.55 -11.06 -11.55
CA ASN A 266 -5.88 -9.94 -10.69
C ASN A 266 -6.32 -10.46 -9.30
N ARG A 267 -5.77 -9.91 -8.21
CA ARG A 267 -5.95 -10.47 -6.85
C ARG A 267 -7.40 -10.37 -6.32
N LYS A 268 -8.25 -9.51 -6.90
CA LYS A 268 -9.57 -9.17 -6.34
C LYS A 268 -10.76 -9.59 -7.23
N SER A 269 -10.61 -9.80 -8.54
CA SER A 269 -11.72 -10.24 -9.41
C SER A 269 -11.25 -10.89 -10.73
N ASN A 270 -12.06 -11.82 -11.24
CA ASN A 270 -11.82 -12.50 -12.53
C ASN A 270 -12.33 -11.69 -13.74
N ALA A 271 -13.25 -10.74 -13.54
CA ALA A 271 -13.89 -10.00 -14.63
C ALA A 271 -12.90 -9.19 -15.49
N GLY A 272 -11.80 -8.69 -14.89
CA GLY A 272 -10.76 -8.00 -15.66
C GLY A 272 -9.95 -8.93 -16.56
N VAL A 273 -9.80 -10.20 -16.17
CA VAL A 273 -9.01 -11.18 -16.93
C VAL A 273 -9.68 -11.52 -18.26
N ASP A 274 -11.02 -11.51 -18.31
CA ASP A 274 -11.77 -11.73 -19.55
C ASP A 274 -11.48 -10.64 -20.59
N VAL A 275 -11.40 -9.38 -20.16
CA VAL A 275 -11.03 -8.24 -21.02
C VAL A 275 -9.60 -8.39 -21.50
N TYR A 276 -8.68 -8.82 -20.64
CA TYR A 276 -7.28 -9.04 -21.00
C TYR A 276 -7.14 -10.16 -22.04
N TRP A 277 -7.89 -11.24 -21.88
CA TRP A 277 -7.90 -12.38 -22.80
C TRP A 277 -8.42 -11.99 -24.18
N ALA A 278 -9.53 -11.24 -24.24
CA ALA A 278 -10.06 -10.73 -25.49
C ALA A 278 -9.06 -9.78 -26.19
N TYR A 279 -8.44 -8.88 -25.44
CA TYR A 279 -7.40 -7.99 -25.96
C TYR A 279 -6.20 -8.76 -26.52
N TYR A 280 -5.70 -9.75 -25.78
CA TYR A 280 -4.62 -10.62 -26.18
C TYR A 280 -4.92 -11.35 -27.51
N ASN A 281 -6.13 -11.88 -27.66
CA ASN A 281 -6.52 -12.54 -28.91
C ASN A 281 -6.56 -11.58 -30.09
N LEU A 282 -7.05 -10.34 -29.90
CA LEU A 282 -7.07 -9.33 -30.96
C LEU A 282 -5.66 -8.89 -31.38
N LEU A 283 -4.69 -8.88 -30.46
CA LEU A 283 -3.29 -8.65 -30.79
C LEU A 283 -2.73 -9.79 -31.66
N PHE A 284 -3.02 -11.04 -31.32
CA PHE A 284 -2.61 -12.20 -32.12
C PHE A 284 -3.30 -12.28 -33.47
N ASP A 285 -4.60 -11.94 -33.55
CA ASP A 285 -5.32 -11.85 -34.81
C ASP A 285 -4.66 -10.84 -35.76
N TYR A 286 -4.15 -9.72 -35.23
CA TYR A 286 -3.37 -8.76 -36.00
C TYR A 286 -2.00 -9.33 -36.42
N VAL A 287 -1.26 -9.99 -35.53
CA VAL A 287 0.06 -10.57 -35.85
C VAL A 287 -0.06 -11.67 -36.92
N GLU A 288 -1.08 -12.51 -36.83
CA GLU A 288 -1.32 -13.63 -37.76
C GLU A 288 -1.88 -13.16 -39.12
N ASN A 289 -2.70 -12.11 -39.13
CA ASN A 289 -3.30 -11.57 -40.36
C ASN A 289 -3.37 -10.03 -40.37
N PRO A 290 -2.24 -9.32 -40.56
CA PRO A 290 -2.19 -7.86 -40.49
C PRO A 290 -3.06 -7.20 -41.56
N SER A 291 -4.15 -6.57 -41.15
CA SER A 291 -5.09 -5.87 -42.04
C SER A 291 -5.71 -4.64 -41.36
N SER A 292 -6.29 -3.74 -42.15
CA SER A 292 -7.05 -2.61 -41.61
C SER A 292 -8.22 -3.07 -40.75
N ALA A 293 -8.84 -4.22 -41.08
CA ALA A 293 -9.95 -4.78 -40.31
C ALA A 293 -9.51 -5.31 -38.94
N THR A 294 -8.34 -5.97 -38.84
CA THR A 294 -7.79 -6.42 -37.55
C THR A 294 -7.35 -5.25 -36.68
N ILE A 295 -6.78 -4.20 -37.29
CA ILE A 295 -6.42 -2.96 -36.57
C ILE A 295 -7.67 -2.27 -36.04
N ASP A 296 -8.70 -2.13 -36.87
CA ASP A 296 -9.95 -1.50 -36.46
C ASP A 296 -10.62 -2.23 -35.30
N LYS A 297 -10.69 -3.57 -35.35
CA LYS A 297 -11.23 -4.38 -34.24
C LYS A 297 -10.41 -4.21 -32.95
N LEU A 298 -9.07 -4.28 -33.05
CA LEU A 298 -8.16 -4.13 -31.93
C LEU A 298 -8.29 -2.74 -31.28
N LEU A 299 -8.23 -1.68 -32.08
CA LEU A 299 -8.32 -0.31 -31.58
C LEU A 299 -9.70 0.03 -31.04
N THR A 300 -10.78 -0.42 -31.69
CA THR A 300 -12.15 -0.25 -31.18
C THR A 300 -12.32 -0.96 -29.83
N PHE A 301 -11.82 -2.19 -29.69
CA PHE A 301 -11.87 -2.91 -28.42
C PHE A 301 -11.04 -2.20 -27.35
N PHE A 302 -9.85 -1.74 -27.70
CA PHE A 302 -8.99 -0.98 -26.78
C PHE A 302 -9.65 0.32 -26.32
N GLU A 303 -10.24 1.10 -27.22
CA GLU A 303 -10.95 2.35 -26.91
C GLU A 303 -12.07 2.09 -25.89
N ASN A 304 -12.85 1.03 -26.07
CA ASN A 304 -13.93 0.64 -25.17
C ASN A 304 -13.46 0.13 -23.80
N ASN A 305 -12.20 -0.30 -23.68
CA ASN A 305 -11.62 -0.88 -22.47
C ASN A 305 -10.36 -0.12 -21.98
N LYS A 306 -10.18 1.11 -22.44
CA LYS A 306 -8.92 1.86 -22.39
C LYS A 306 -8.33 1.98 -20.99
N ALA A 307 -9.15 2.38 -20.02
CA ALA A 307 -8.71 2.57 -18.64
C ALA A 307 -8.16 1.27 -18.03
N MET A 308 -8.82 0.13 -18.29
CA MET A 308 -8.41 -1.16 -17.75
C MET A 308 -7.14 -1.67 -18.43
N LEU A 309 -7.04 -1.55 -19.75
CA LEU A 309 -5.89 -2.03 -20.51
C LEU A 309 -4.64 -1.17 -20.30
N ASN A 310 -4.78 0.15 -20.20
CA ASN A 310 -3.67 1.04 -19.83
C ASN A 310 -3.16 0.75 -18.42
N LYS A 311 -4.08 0.46 -17.49
CA LYS A 311 -3.72 0.06 -16.14
C LYS A 311 -2.97 -1.27 -16.13
N ALA A 312 -3.39 -2.24 -16.95
CA ALA A 312 -2.85 -3.59 -16.96
C ALA A 312 -1.55 -3.73 -17.78
N PHE A 313 -1.41 -3.03 -18.91
CA PHE A 313 -0.32 -3.24 -19.87
C PHE A 313 0.40 -1.96 -20.28
N GLY A 314 -0.04 -0.79 -19.80
CA GLY A 314 0.47 0.51 -20.22
C GLY A 314 1.35 1.21 -19.19
N CYS A 315 1.59 0.62 -18.02
CA CYS A 315 2.32 1.27 -16.92
C CYS A 315 1.68 2.62 -16.48
N GLY A 316 0.36 2.77 -16.66
CA GLY A 316 -0.36 4.04 -16.45
C GLY A 316 -0.36 5.00 -17.64
N GLN A 317 0.35 4.65 -18.71
CA GLN A 317 0.34 5.36 -19.99
C GLN A 317 -0.60 4.67 -20.98
N ASN A 318 -0.84 5.34 -22.12
CA ASN A 318 -1.61 4.75 -23.21
C ASN A 318 -0.81 3.64 -23.90
N VAL A 319 -1.37 2.42 -23.96
CA VAL A 319 -0.77 1.33 -24.76
C VAL A 319 -0.74 1.69 -26.24
N PHE A 320 -1.82 2.32 -26.72
CA PHE A 320 -1.93 2.88 -28.04
C PHE A 320 -2.18 4.39 -27.98
N THR A 321 -1.36 5.18 -28.68
CA THR A 321 -1.38 6.66 -28.61
C THR A 321 -2.30 7.31 -29.65
N GLN A 322 -2.98 6.52 -30.48
CA GLN A 322 -3.98 7.03 -31.44
C GLN A 322 -5.11 7.77 -30.72
N LYS A 323 -5.67 8.77 -31.40
CA LYS A 323 -6.93 9.41 -30.97
C LYS A 323 -8.09 8.44 -31.23
N THR A 324 -9.16 8.57 -30.45
CA THR A 324 -10.36 7.75 -30.65
C THR A 324 -10.89 7.87 -32.08
N GLY A 325 -11.11 6.73 -32.72
CA GLY A 325 -11.59 6.63 -34.10
C GLY A 325 -10.50 6.76 -35.18
N ASP A 326 -9.26 7.06 -34.80
CA ASP A 326 -8.13 7.08 -35.74
C ASP A 326 -7.72 5.64 -36.09
N ARG A 327 -7.54 5.37 -37.39
CA ARG A 327 -7.29 4.03 -37.94
C ARG A 327 -6.10 4.11 -38.90
N PRO A 328 -4.86 3.93 -38.40
CA PRO A 328 -3.68 4.00 -39.23
C PRO A 328 -3.63 2.86 -40.24
N THR A 329 -2.84 3.04 -41.29
CA THR A 329 -2.53 1.94 -42.22
C THR A 329 -1.75 0.84 -41.50
N THR A 330 -1.75 -0.37 -42.07
CA THR A 330 -1.00 -1.51 -41.52
C THR A 330 0.49 -1.22 -41.37
N ILE A 331 1.07 -0.47 -42.32
CA ILE A 331 2.49 -0.09 -42.32
C ILE A 331 2.78 0.91 -41.20
N GLU A 332 1.94 1.94 -41.04
CA GLU A 332 2.10 2.94 -39.97
C GLU A 332 1.96 2.30 -38.59
N PHE A 333 0.96 1.43 -38.41
CA PHE A 333 0.71 0.74 -37.15
C PHE A 333 1.88 -0.18 -36.76
N ALA A 334 2.36 -1.00 -37.70
CA ALA A 334 3.52 -1.88 -37.48
C ALA A 334 4.78 -1.07 -37.13
N LYS A 335 5.03 0.04 -37.84
CA LYS A 335 6.18 0.91 -37.59
C LYS A 335 6.12 1.57 -36.21
N GLN A 336 4.94 2.06 -35.82
CA GLN A 336 4.74 2.75 -34.55
C GLN A 336 4.88 1.81 -33.35
N TYR A 337 4.36 0.58 -33.47
CA TYR A 337 4.36 -0.42 -32.39
C TYR A 337 5.36 -1.55 -32.64
N LYS A 338 6.45 -1.22 -33.35
CA LYS A 338 7.56 -2.12 -33.69
C LYS A 338 8.03 -2.96 -32.49
N LYS A 339 8.22 -2.31 -31.34
CA LYS A 339 8.67 -2.96 -30.09
C LYS A 339 7.70 -4.03 -29.57
N MET A 340 6.40 -3.86 -29.81
CA MET A 340 5.36 -4.81 -29.39
C MET A 340 5.28 -6.01 -30.34
N PHE A 341 5.41 -5.77 -31.65
CA PHE A 341 5.08 -6.77 -32.67
C PHE A 341 6.27 -7.46 -33.36
N GLU A 342 7.49 -6.91 -33.32
CA GLU A 342 8.65 -7.56 -33.93
C GLU A 342 9.29 -8.64 -33.06
N GLY A 343 9.05 -8.59 -31.75
CA GLY A 343 9.53 -9.59 -30.81
C GLY A 343 8.52 -10.69 -30.52
N ASN A 344 8.82 -11.49 -29.52
CA ASN A 344 7.85 -12.43 -28.97
C ASN A 344 6.75 -11.64 -28.22
N LEU A 345 5.52 -11.65 -28.77
CA LEU A 345 4.37 -10.93 -28.22
C LEU A 345 3.98 -11.42 -26.82
N ASN A 346 4.08 -12.73 -26.53
CA ASN A 346 3.81 -13.28 -25.22
C ASN A 346 4.75 -12.71 -24.16
N ILE A 347 6.05 -12.71 -24.45
CA ILE A 347 7.09 -12.13 -23.61
C ILE A 347 6.85 -10.62 -23.42
N TYR A 348 6.54 -9.90 -24.50
CA TYR A 348 6.27 -8.46 -24.41
C TYR A 348 5.09 -8.17 -23.49
N MET A 349 3.95 -8.83 -23.71
CA MET A 349 2.71 -8.65 -22.94
C MET A 349 2.91 -9.01 -21.47
N PHE A 350 3.58 -10.12 -21.18
CA PHE A 350 3.84 -10.55 -19.81
C PHE A 350 4.75 -9.56 -19.09
N LYS A 351 5.81 -9.06 -19.74
CA LYS A 351 6.67 -8.00 -19.19
C LYS A 351 5.86 -6.75 -18.89
N GLN A 352 5.08 -6.24 -19.84
CA GLN A 352 4.26 -5.05 -19.64
C GLN A 352 3.27 -5.22 -18.49
N PHE A 353 2.65 -6.40 -18.38
CA PHE A 353 1.76 -6.73 -17.28
C PHE A 353 2.45 -6.72 -15.92
N SER A 354 3.59 -7.40 -15.81
CA SER A 354 4.35 -7.46 -14.56
C SER A 354 4.86 -6.08 -14.13
N LEU A 355 5.39 -5.28 -15.06
CA LEU A 355 5.87 -3.92 -14.77
C LEU A 355 4.70 -3.00 -14.36
N SER A 356 3.56 -3.09 -15.04
CA SER A 356 2.36 -2.32 -14.69
C SER A 356 1.85 -2.67 -13.29
N LYS A 357 1.94 -3.93 -12.87
CA LYS A 357 1.57 -4.35 -11.51
C LYS A 357 2.48 -3.75 -10.43
N ILE A 358 3.79 -3.63 -10.70
CA ILE A 358 4.72 -2.99 -9.78
C ILE A 358 4.33 -1.52 -9.57
N LEU A 359 4.09 -0.78 -10.67
CA LEU A 359 3.67 0.63 -10.60
C LEU A 359 2.29 0.80 -9.96
N ASP A 360 1.32 -0.08 -10.25
CA ASP A 360 0.01 -0.03 -9.61
C ASP A 360 0.12 -0.23 -8.09
N GLN A 361 0.99 -1.13 -7.65
CA GLN A 361 1.20 -1.37 -6.22
C GLN A 361 1.91 -0.18 -5.54
N ILE A 362 2.87 0.47 -6.20
CA ILE A 362 3.46 1.74 -5.72
C ILE A 362 2.36 2.79 -5.55
N ARG A 363 1.52 2.98 -6.57
CA ARG A 363 0.42 3.95 -6.55
C ARG A 363 -0.62 3.61 -5.48
N GLU A 364 -0.95 2.34 -5.26
CA GLU A 364 -1.90 1.90 -4.23
C GLU A 364 -1.43 2.26 -2.80
N TYR A 365 -0.12 2.18 -2.56
CA TYR A 365 0.49 2.58 -1.28
C TYR A 365 0.84 4.06 -1.19
N SER A 366 0.80 4.80 -2.30
CA SER A 366 1.17 6.22 -2.32
C SER A 366 0.27 7.07 -1.44
N ASP A 367 -1.03 6.80 -1.41
CA ASP A 367 -2.00 7.55 -0.61
C ASP A 367 -1.65 7.55 0.88
N THR A 368 -1.26 6.40 1.44
CA THR A 368 -0.90 6.32 2.86
C THR A 368 0.45 6.97 3.15
N THR A 369 1.43 6.81 2.24
CA THR A 369 2.73 7.48 2.34
C THR A 369 2.56 9.01 2.31
N LYS A 370 1.75 9.53 1.39
CA LYS A 370 1.42 10.95 1.27
C LYS A 370 0.85 11.50 2.58
N ARG A 371 -0.15 10.83 3.15
CA ARG A 371 -0.78 11.25 4.42
C ARG A 371 0.22 11.30 5.57
N ILE A 372 1.07 10.29 5.71
CA ILE A 372 2.08 10.24 6.77
C ILE A 372 3.18 11.27 6.57
N PHE A 373 3.60 11.52 5.33
CA PHE A 373 4.61 12.55 5.06
C PHE A 373 4.04 13.95 5.31
N LYS A 374 2.77 14.20 4.94
CA LYS A 374 2.05 15.43 5.31
C LYS A 374 1.97 15.64 6.82
N ALA A 375 1.93 14.57 7.62
CA ALA A 375 1.87 14.67 9.08
C ALA A 375 3.10 15.36 9.70
N THR A 376 4.20 15.47 8.96
CA THR A 376 5.38 16.24 9.39
C THR A 376 5.22 17.75 9.25
N GLY A 377 4.21 18.21 8.50
CA GLY A 377 4.03 19.62 8.15
C GLY A 377 5.04 20.18 7.14
N ILE A 378 6.17 19.49 6.86
CA ILE A 378 7.24 20.04 6.02
C ILE A 378 7.15 19.68 4.53
N ILE A 379 6.30 18.72 4.17
CA ILE A 379 6.04 18.33 2.77
C ILE A 379 4.59 18.65 2.42
N SER A 380 4.39 19.41 1.35
CA SER A 380 3.08 19.69 0.78
C SER A 380 2.80 18.76 -0.41
N PHE A 381 1.53 18.37 -0.55
CA PHE A 381 1.05 17.75 -1.79
C PHE A 381 -0.21 18.49 -2.20
N ASP A 382 -0.12 19.22 -3.31
CA ASP A 382 -1.19 20.07 -3.82
C ASP A 382 -1.19 20.08 -5.35
N ASN A 383 -2.39 20.10 -5.95
CA ASN A 383 -2.61 20.17 -7.40
C ASN A 383 -1.82 19.13 -8.22
N GLY A 384 -1.56 17.93 -7.66
CA GLY A 384 -0.81 16.85 -8.33
C GLY A 384 0.71 17.00 -8.25
N PHE A 385 1.22 17.90 -7.41
CA PHE A 385 2.64 18.14 -7.20
C PHE A 385 3.04 18.01 -5.73
N VAL A 386 4.34 17.80 -5.51
CA VAL A 386 4.98 17.65 -4.20
C VAL A 386 6.13 18.65 -4.09
N GLU A 387 6.19 19.35 -2.96
CA GLU A 387 7.19 20.38 -2.65
C GLU A 387 7.41 20.50 -1.13
N LEU A 388 8.49 21.18 -0.72
CA LEU A 388 8.68 21.55 0.68
C LEU A 388 7.73 22.68 1.05
N ALA A 389 7.00 22.54 2.15
CA ALA A 389 5.91 23.45 2.51
C ALA A 389 6.35 24.88 2.87
N TYR A 390 7.61 25.05 3.29
CA TYR A 390 8.12 26.33 3.82
C TYR A 390 9.39 26.81 3.12
N TRP A 391 9.60 26.41 1.86
CA TRP A 391 10.70 26.91 1.05
C TRP A 391 10.26 28.17 0.29
N CYS A 392 10.97 29.27 0.54
CA CYS A 392 10.88 30.53 -0.23
C CYS A 392 11.93 30.55 -1.33
#